data_AF-A0A938UY41-F1
#
_entry.id   AF-A0A938UY41-F1
#
_cell.length_a   1.000
_cell.length_b   1.000
_cell.length_c   1.000
_cell.angle_alpha   90.00
_cell.angle_beta   90.00
_cell.angle_gamma   90.00
#
_symmetry.space_group_name_H-M   'P 1'
#
loop_
_entity.id
_entity.type
_entity.pdbx_description
1 polymer ?
#
loop_
_entity_poly.entity_id
_entity_poly.type
_entity_poly.pdbx_seq_one_letter_code
_entity_poly.pdbx_strand_id
1 'polypeptide(L)' 'MTSRIRIKYFSLKDTLECGQFFRFTKAIDTYFIHSSGKIFSLFQEEDLLFYDGVEESFLRHFFRLEDDP' A
#
# COMPACT_ATOMS: atom_id res chain seq x y z
N MET A 1 -12.60 -5.50 6.67
CA MET A 1 -12.56 -6.80 5.95
C MET A 1 -11.32 -6.71 5.10
N THR A 2 -10.32 -7.54 5.34
CA THR A 2 -9.05 -7.43 4.61
C THR A 2 -9.26 -7.82 3.15
N SER A 3 -9.13 -6.84 2.26
CA SER A 3 -9.22 -7.02 0.81
C SER A 3 -7.82 -7.24 0.22
N ARG A 4 -7.73 -7.75 -1.00
CA ARG A 4 -6.43 -8.02 -1.66
C ARG A 4 -6.47 -7.71 -3.15
N ILE A 5 -5.33 -7.27 -3.68
CA ILE A 5 -5.08 -7.08 -5.12
C ILE A 5 -3.77 -7.74 -5.52
N ARG A 6 -3.72 -8.23 -6.77
CA ARG A 6 -2.50 -8.81 -7.34
C ARG A 6 -1.74 -7.78 -8.17
N ILE A 7 -0.48 -7.54 -7.85
CA ILE A 7 0.41 -6.57 -8.49
C ILE A 7 1.81 -7.18 -8.63
N LYS A 8 2.26 -7.41 -9.86
CA LYS A 8 3.53 -8.13 -10.15
C LYS A 8 4.80 -7.28 -10.05
N TYR A 9 4.69 -5.98 -10.30
CA TYR A 9 5.85 -5.08 -10.41
C TYR A 9 5.83 -4.00 -9.33
N PHE A 10 5.37 -4.35 -8.13
CA PHE A 10 5.25 -3.42 -7.02
C PHE A 10 5.87 -4.01 -5.76
N SER A 11 6.68 -3.20 -5.08
CA SER A 11 7.23 -3.51 -3.77
C SER A 11 6.77 -2.44 -2.79
N LEU A 12 5.90 -2.82 -1.87
CA LEU A 12 5.35 -1.97 -0.81
C LEU A 12 6.47 -1.46 0.08
N LYS A 13 7.42 -2.33 0.42
CA LYS A 13 8.58 -1.99 1.24
C LYS A 13 9.40 -0.91 0.55
N ASP A 14 9.81 -1.14 -0.69
CA ASP A 14 10.66 -0.18 -1.41
C ASP A 14 9.91 1.14 -1.64
N THR A 15 8.62 1.07 -1.94
CA THR A 15 7.78 2.26 -2.14
C THR A 15 7.67 3.11 -0.88
N LEU A 16 7.40 2.52 0.28
CA LEU A 16 7.24 3.27 1.53
C LEU A 16 8.59 3.69 2.13
N GLU A 17 9.62 2.87 2.01
CA GLU A 17 10.93 3.09 2.64
C GLU A 17 11.93 3.84 1.73
N CYS A 18 11.60 4.13 0.45
CA CYS A 18 12.47 4.91 -0.44
C CYS A 18 12.58 6.42 -0.09
N GLY A 19 11.88 6.88 0.95
CA GLY A 19 11.94 8.26 1.42
C GLY A 19 10.91 9.20 0.79
N GLN A 20 9.97 8.69 -0.01
CA GLN A 20 8.83 9.49 -0.52
C GLN A 20 7.70 9.63 0.52
N PHE A 21 7.58 8.67 1.44
CA PHE A 21 6.56 8.65 2.48
C PHE A 21 7.19 8.84 3.87
N PHE A 22 6.60 9.72 4.68
CA PHE A 22 7.10 10.03 6.03
C PHE A 22 6.10 9.71 7.15
N ARG A 23 4.85 9.41 6.79
CA ARG A 23 3.74 9.18 7.74
C ARG A 23 3.23 7.75 7.66
N PHE A 24 4.08 6.82 8.10
CA PHE A 24 3.68 5.44 8.31
C PHE A 24 4.27 4.88 9.61
N THR A 25 3.55 3.93 10.19
CA THR A 25 4.05 3.11 11.30
C THR A 25 4.13 1.66 10.82
N LYS A 26 5.28 1.03 10.95
CA LYS A 26 5.47 -0.39 10.64
C LYS A 26 5.30 -1.21 11.91
N ALA A 27 4.40 -2.19 11.90
CA ALA A 27 4.20 -3.13 13.01
C ALA A 27 4.27 -4.56 12.46
N ILE A 28 5.32 -5.29 12.85
CA ILE A 28 5.66 -6.62 12.32
C ILE A 28 5.84 -6.53 10.80
N ASP A 29 4.82 -6.91 10.03
CA ASP A 29 4.83 -6.87 8.56
C ASP A 29 3.79 -5.90 7.98
N THR A 30 2.95 -5.30 8.82
CA THR A 30 1.89 -4.38 8.38
C THR A 30 2.34 -2.93 8.48
N TYR A 31 2.11 -2.16 7.42
CA TYR A 31 2.29 -0.72 7.38
C TYR A 31 0.96 -0.02 7.63
N PHE A 32 0.90 0.83 8.65
CA PHE A 32 -0.21 1.73 8.91
C PHE A 32 0.13 3.09 8.34
N ILE A 33 -0.62 3.54 7.34
CA ILE A 33 -0.36 4.78 6.61
C ILE A 33 -1.46 5.78 6.93
N HIS A 34 -1.05 7.02 7.20
CA HIS A 34 -1.95 8.16 7.33
C HIS A 34 -1.68 9.16 6.21
N SER A 35 -2.55 9.18 5.19
CA SER A 35 -2.41 10.05 4.02
C SER A 35 -3.77 10.42 3.43
N SER A 36 -3.85 11.61 2.82
CA SER A 36 -5.07 12.10 2.15
C SER A 36 -6.33 12.08 3.05
N GLY A 37 -6.16 12.32 4.35
CA GLY A 37 -7.23 12.28 5.36
C GLY A 37 -7.78 10.88 5.66
N LYS A 38 -7.09 9.82 5.21
CA LYS A 38 -7.47 8.43 5.44
C LYS A 38 -6.39 7.70 6.23
N ILE A 39 -6.82 6.74 7.05
CA ILE A 39 -5.96 5.80 7.77
C ILE A 39 -6.23 4.42 7.17
N PHE A 40 -5.18 3.75 6.70
CA PHE A 40 -5.29 2.43 6.12
C PHE A 40 -4.07 1.58 6.45
N SER A 41 -4.26 0.27 6.42
CA SER A 41 -3.19 -0.69 6.64
C SER A 41 -2.88 -1.43 5.35
N LEU A 42 -1.60 -1.73 5.14
CA LEU A 42 -1.11 -2.49 4.00
C LEU A 42 -0.14 -3.57 4.45
N PHE A 43 -0.26 -4.73 3.85
CA PHE A 43 0.67 -5.84 4.00
C PHE A 43 0.88 -6.45 2.61
N GLN A 44 2.11 -6.84 2.28
CA GLN A 44 2.40 -7.47 1.00
C GLN A 44 3.05 -8.83 1.22
N GLU A 45 2.55 -9.82 0.50
CA GLU A 45 3.12 -11.15 0.38
C GLU A 45 3.26 -11.48 -1.11
N GLU A 46 4.50 -11.56 -1.59
CA GLU A 46 4.80 -11.74 -3.02
C GLU A 46 4.05 -10.72 -3.92
N ASP A 47 3.30 -11.19 -4.91
CA ASP A 47 2.49 -10.38 -5.83
C ASP A 47 1.18 -9.88 -5.18
N LEU A 48 0.87 -10.22 -3.93
CA LEU A 48 -0.41 -9.89 -3.31
C LEU A 48 -0.26 -8.75 -2.31
N LEU A 49 -0.96 -7.65 -2.59
CA LEU A 49 -1.11 -6.53 -1.66
C LEU A 49 -2.45 -6.66 -0.93
N PHE A 50 -2.37 -6.86 0.38
CA PHE A 50 -3.50 -6.86 1.31
C PHE A 50 -3.72 -5.47 1.87
N TYR A 51 -4.98 -5.07 2.02
CA TYR A 51 -5.35 -3.74 2.48
C TYR A 51 -6.65 -3.71 3.27
N ASP A 52 -6.76 -2.75 4.18
CA ASP A 52 -7.98 -2.44 4.94
C ASP A 52 -8.06 -0.92 5.21
N GLY A 53 -9.28 -0.38 5.30
CA GLY A 53 -9.54 1.05 5.55
C GLY A 53 -9.70 1.93 4.31
N VAL A 54 -9.44 1.41 3.10
CA VAL A 54 -9.63 2.09 1.81
C VAL A 54 -10.11 1.13 0.72
N GLU A 55 -10.63 1.67 -0.37
CA GLU A 55 -11.00 0.92 -1.57
C GLU A 55 -9.81 0.67 -2.49
N GLU A 56 -9.92 -0.35 -3.35
CA GLU A 56 -8.92 -0.68 -4.38
C GLU A 56 -8.60 0.52 -5.29
N SER A 57 -9.63 1.25 -5.74
CA SER A 57 -9.51 2.41 -6.63
C SER A 57 -8.62 3.49 -6.03
N PHE A 58 -8.74 3.73 -4.72
CA PHE A 58 -7.88 4.66 -4.00
C PHE A 58 -6.43 4.20 -4.03
N LEU A 59 -6.15 2.92 -3.78
CA LEU A 59 -4.79 2.38 -3.78
C LEU A 59 -4.15 2.41 -5.17
N ARG A 60 -4.93 2.07 -6.21
CA ARG A 60 -4.47 2.15 -7.61
C ARG A 60 -4.05 3.56 -7.97
N HIS A 61 -4.85 4.56 -7.61
CA HIS A 61 -4.48 5.96 -7.83
C HIS A 61 -3.31 6.40 -6.96
N PHE A 62 -3.31 6.04 -5.67
CA PHE A 62 -2.32 6.46 -4.68
C PHE A 62 -0.91 5.97 -5.00
N PHE A 63 -0.77 4.70 -5.40
CA PHE A 63 0.51 4.10 -5.80
C PHE A 63 0.75 4.15 -7.31
N ARG A 64 -0.15 4.80 -8.07
CA ARG A 64 -0.07 4.88 -9.54
C ARG A 64 0.06 3.52 -10.20
N LEU A 65 -0.70 2.54 -9.72
CA LEU A 65 -0.66 1.14 -10.19
C LEU A 65 -1.30 0.94 -11.57
N GLU A 66 -1.88 2.00 -12.15
CA GLU A 66 -2.44 2.01 -13.51
C GLU A 66 -1.41 2.45 -14.56
N ASP A 67 -0.30 3.05 -14.13
CA ASP A 67 0.81 3.38 -15.00
C ASP A 67 1.61 2.08 -15.25
N ASP A 68 1.66 1.61 -16.51
CA ASP A 68 2.57 0.52 -16.89
C ASP A 68 4.03 0.98 -16.62
N PRO A 69 4.88 0.12 -16.03
CA PRO A 69 6.26 0.47 -15.67
C PRO A 69 7.17 0.75 -16.88
#